data_AF-A0A6P6CP86-F1
#
_entry.id   AF-A0A6P6CP86-F1
#
_cell.length_a   1.000
_cell.length_b   1.000
_cell.length_c   1.000
_cell.angle_alpha   90.00
_cell.angle_beta   90.00
_cell.angle_gamma   90.00
#
_symmetry.space_group_name_H-M   'P 1'
#
loop_
_entity.id
_entity.type
_entity.pdbx_description
1 polymer ?
#
loop_
_entity_poly.entity_id
_entity_poly.type
_entity_poly.pdbx_seq_one_letter_code
_entity_poly.pdbx_strand_id
1 'polypeptide(L)'
;MQAMDEIYKIASTERIQMLEKELAMQLTELKSEIEEQGTLLGTAQRAYSSIRIPKDISYYRRERELALKRTLQVAESKPLVIQADVMQRELESCLRREYTPENLPLLLLQYYTERITQLALSKYLHMLRWKRFCQHSKIMEQLYPLYKKQVAYIMQEYSDALQRAERLSVAQENFLMGKNNPPNLVTQEDLTIYTKWLVCHLHSFKTIHRFLQVHET
;
A
#
# COMPACT_ATOMS: atom_id res chain seq x y z
N MET A 1 32.84 20.09 29.92
CA MET A 1 32.68 19.24 28.72
C MET A 1 33.37 19.98 27.59
N GLN A 2 34.66 19.74 27.41
CA GLN A 2 35.47 20.40 26.38
C GLN A 2 34.90 20.05 25.00
N ALA A 3 34.77 21.04 24.13
CA ALA A 3 34.20 20.90 22.80
C ALA A 3 35.05 19.92 21.98
N MET A 4 34.41 18.92 21.36
CA MET A 4 35.05 17.97 20.44
C MET A 4 35.69 18.65 19.21
N ASP A 5 35.43 19.95 19.02
CA ASP A 5 36.01 20.78 17.95
C ASP A 5 37.51 21.06 18.12
N GLU A 6 38.08 20.92 19.33
CA GLU A 6 39.50 21.25 19.54
C GLU A 6 40.47 20.09 19.25
N ILE A 7 39.98 18.85 19.14
CA ILE A 7 40.83 17.64 19.06
C ILE A 7 41.15 17.25 17.61
N TYR A 8 40.39 17.71 16.63
CA TYR A 8 40.58 17.35 15.22
C TYR A 8 40.79 18.60 14.35
N LYS A 9 42.03 19.09 14.26
CA LYS A 9 42.41 20.00 13.17
C LYS A 9 42.50 19.21 11.87
N ILE A 10 41.37 19.08 11.18
CA ILE A 10 41.31 18.55 9.81
C ILE A 10 42.24 19.43 8.97
N ALA A 11 43.24 18.82 8.32
CA ALA A 11 44.07 19.51 7.35
C ALA A 11 43.19 19.97 6.18
N SER A 12 42.74 21.21 6.24
CA SER A 12 41.74 21.79 5.33
C SER A 12 42.42 22.26 4.04
N THR A 13 42.80 21.30 3.20
CA THR A 13 43.18 21.63 1.82
C THR A 13 42.03 22.38 1.13
N GLU A 14 42.33 23.31 0.23
CA GLU A 14 41.31 24.11 -0.47
C GLU A 14 40.22 23.25 -1.12
N ARG A 15 40.61 22.06 -1.60
CA ARG A 15 39.69 21.07 -2.17
C ARG A 15 38.67 20.54 -1.17
N ILE A 16 39.07 20.31 0.09
CA ILE A 16 38.17 19.85 1.16
C ILE A 16 37.18 20.97 1.51
N GLN A 17 37.65 22.22 1.59
CA GLN A 17 36.77 23.37 1.85
C GLN A 17 35.75 23.60 0.73
N MET A 18 36.14 23.36 -0.53
CA MET A 18 35.22 23.41 -1.67
C MET A 18 34.14 22.32 -1.58
N LEU A 19 34.53 21.10 -1.24
CA LEU A 19 33.59 19.98 -1.06
C LEU A 19 32.66 20.19 0.13
N GLU A 20 33.13 20.76 1.23
CA GLU A 20 32.30 21.10 2.39
C GLU A 20 31.27 22.19 2.04
N LYS A 21 31.65 23.20 1.24
CA LYS A 21 30.72 24.22 0.75
C LYS A 21 29.68 23.64 -0.21
N GLU A 22 30.10 22.76 -1.11
CA GLU A 22 29.20 22.06 -2.03
C GLU A 22 28.22 21.16 -1.28
N LEU A 23 28.70 20.39 -0.29
CA LEU A 23 27.88 19.58 0.58
C LEU A 23 26.88 20.44 1.38
N ALA A 24 27.34 21.55 1.95
CA ALA A 24 26.46 22.46 2.69
C ALA A 24 25.35 23.02 1.80
N MET A 25 25.67 23.39 0.56
CA MET A 25 24.70 23.84 -0.43
C MET A 25 23.68 22.74 -0.76
N GLN A 26 24.15 21.52 -1.06
CA GLN A 26 23.27 20.37 -1.33
C GLN A 26 22.36 20.05 -0.13
N LEU A 27 22.88 20.12 1.10
CA LEU A 27 22.08 19.90 2.31
C LEU A 27 21.02 21.00 2.51
N THR A 28 21.32 22.25 2.17
CA THR A 28 20.34 23.33 2.23
C THR A 28 19.26 23.20 1.16
N GLU A 29 19.63 22.81 -0.05
CA GLU A 29 18.70 22.57 -1.16
C GLU A 29 17.76 21.40 -0.84
N LEU A 30 18.32 20.28 -0.38
CA LEU A 30 17.54 19.12 0.04
C LEU A 30 16.58 19.46 1.20
N LYS A 31 17.04 20.29 2.15
CA LYS A 31 16.19 20.76 3.24
C LYS A 31 15.03 21.62 2.73
N SER A 32 15.27 22.54 1.80
CA SER A 32 14.21 23.34 1.20
C SER A 32 13.23 22.51 0.39
N GLU A 33 13.70 21.51 -0.37
CA GLU A 33 12.82 20.57 -1.10
C GLU A 33 11.92 19.78 -0.16
N ILE A 34 12.46 19.31 0.97
CA ILE A 34 11.69 18.59 2.01
C ILE A 34 10.64 19.52 2.64
N GLU A 35 10.97 20.78 2.89
CA GLU A 35 10.04 21.77 3.46
C GLU A 35 8.94 22.15 2.45
N GLU A 36 9.26 22.35 1.16
CA GLU A 36 8.29 22.63 0.10
C GLU A 36 7.35 21.45 -0.15
N GLN A 37 7.87 20.22 -0.27
CA GLN A 37 7.04 19.01 -0.38
C GLN A 37 6.14 18.82 0.86
N GLY A 38 6.61 19.23 2.05
CA GLY A 38 5.83 19.24 3.28
C GLY A 38 4.65 20.22 3.28
N THR A 39 4.69 21.29 2.49
CA THR A 39 3.58 22.26 2.37
C THR A 39 2.51 21.83 1.38
N LEU A 40 2.87 21.08 0.33
CA LEU A 40 1.94 20.61 -0.71
C LEU A 40 1.06 19.44 -0.27
N LEU A 41 1.47 18.66 0.75
CA LEU A 41 0.80 17.40 1.09
C LEU A 41 -0.34 17.52 2.12
N GLY A 42 -0.62 18.68 2.72
CA GLY A 42 -1.82 18.91 3.55
C GLY A 42 -2.08 17.89 4.69
N THR A 43 -1.09 17.08 5.07
CA THR A 43 -1.23 15.99 6.02
C THR A 43 -0.57 16.34 7.34
N ALA A 44 -1.37 16.37 8.40
CA ALA A 44 -0.96 16.46 9.80
C ALA A 44 -0.14 15.23 10.30
N GLN A 45 0.46 14.44 9.43
CA GLN A 45 1.24 13.24 9.76
C GLN A 45 2.71 13.46 9.46
N ARG A 46 3.29 14.41 10.19
CA ARG A 46 4.72 14.62 10.24
C ARG A 46 5.32 13.60 11.22
N ALA A 47 5.60 12.40 10.76
CA ALA A 47 6.50 11.49 11.48
C ALA A 47 7.86 11.53 10.77
N TYR A 48 8.84 12.22 11.36
CA TYR A 48 10.27 12.13 11.01
C TYR A 48 10.88 10.75 11.32
N SER A 49 10.04 9.73 11.42
CA SER A 49 10.32 8.39 11.90
C SER A 49 9.65 7.42 10.94
N SER A 50 10.35 6.34 10.61
CA SER A 50 9.75 5.21 9.89
C SER A 50 8.61 4.55 10.67
N ILE A 51 8.44 4.92 11.95
CA ILE A 51 7.40 4.43 12.83
C ILE A 51 6.24 5.42 12.81
N ARG A 52 5.08 4.95 12.34
CA ARG A 52 3.82 5.71 12.38
C ARG A 52 3.39 5.95 13.82
N ILE A 53 2.74 7.08 14.06
CA ILE A 53 2.16 7.40 15.36
C ILE A 53 1.16 6.30 15.73
N PRO A 54 1.29 5.66 16.91
CA PRO A 54 0.33 4.66 17.36
C PRO A 54 -1.10 5.20 17.38
N LYS A 55 -2.06 4.36 17.01
CA LYS A 55 -3.48 4.73 17.04
C LYS A 55 -4.01 4.80 18.47
N ASP A 56 -5.20 5.35 18.65
CA ASP A 56 -5.83 5.44 19.97
C ASP A 56 -6.18 4.04 20.55
N ILE A 57 -6.23 3.95 21.87
CA ILE A 57 -6.58 2.72 22.62
C ILE A 57 -7.94 2.16 22.15
N SER A 58 -8.89 3.04 21.84
CA SER A 58 -10.23 2.64 21.38
C SER A 58 -10.21 1.92 20.03
N TYR A 59 -9.26 2.22 19.15
CA TYR A 59 -9.04 1.53 17.89
C TYR A 59 -8.57 0.09 18.15
N TYR A 60 -7.50 -0.07 18.94
CA TYR A 60 -6.93 -1.39 19.21
C TYR A 60 -7.88 -2.30 19.98
N ARG A 61 -8.71 -1.73 20.87
CA ARG A 61 -9.76 -2.49 21.57
C ARG A 61 -10.77 -3.08 20.57
N ARG A 62 -11.21 -2.29 19.59
CA ARG A 62 -12.15 -2.75 18.55
C ARG A 62 -11.55 -3.76 17.60
N GLU A 63 -10.31 -3.55 17.14
CA GLU A 63 -9.60 -4.55 16.34
C GLU A 63 -9.51 -5.89 17.07
N ARG A 64 -9.12 -5.85 18.35
CA ARG A 64 -9.01 -7.06 19.18
C ARG A 64 -10.35 -7.74 19.35
N GLU A 65 -11.42 -6.99 19.58
CA GLU A 65 -12.77 -7.56 19.72
C GLU A 65 -13.21 -8.29 18.44
N LEU A 66 -12.95 -7.71 17.26
CA LEU A 66 -13.25 -8.35 15.98
C LEU A 66 -12.41 -9.60 15.74
N ALA A 67 -11.11 -9.54 16.04
CA ALA A 67 -10.23 -10.69 15.92
C ALA A 67 -10.69 -11.84 16.83
N LEU A 68 -11.00 -11.52 18.10
CA LEU A 68 -11.54 -12.49 19.06
C LEU A 68 -12.86 -13.08 18.57
N LYS A 69 -13.80 -12.25 18.11
CA LYS A 69 -15.08 -12.72 17.54
C LYS A 69 -14.87 -13.69 16.38
N ARG A 70 -13.93 -13.40 15.47
CA ARG A 70 -13.60 -14.31 14.35
C ARG A 70 -12.98 -15.62 14.84
N THR A 71 -12.08 -15.59 15.81
CA THR A 71 -11.43 -16.80 16.34
C THR A 71 -12.33 -17.63 17.25
N LEU A 72 -13.27 -16.98 17.95
CA LEU A 72 -14.26 -17.61 18.82
C LEU A 72 -15.44 -18.18 18.04
N GLN A 73 -15.53 -17.96 16.72
CA GLN A 73 -16.41 -18.72 15.84
C GLN A 73 -15.91 -20.18 15.79
N VAL A 74 -16.27 -20.96 16.81
CA VAL A 74 -16.19 -22.41 16.77
C VAL A 74 -17.22 -22.87 15.75
N ALA A 75 -16.88 -23.89 14.94
CA ALA A 75 -17.85 -24.52 14.07
C ALA A 75 -19.00 -25.06 14.93
N GLU A 76 -20.10 -24.32 14.99
CA GLU A 76 -21.34 -24.79 15.59
C GLU A 76 -21.73 -26.11 14.90
N SER A 77 -22.46 -26.97 15.61
CA SER A 77 -23.08 -28.12 14.94
C SER A 77 -23.88 -27.58 13.76
N LYS A 78 -23.68 -28.18 12.58
CA LYS A 78 -24.25 -27.68 11.33
C LYS A 78 -25.77 -27.51 11.55
N PRO A 79 -26.30 -26.28 11.60
CA PRO A 79 -27.70 -26.07 11.93
C PRO A 79 -28.57 -26.73 10.88
N LEU A 80 -29.79 -27.13 11.24
CA LEU A 80 -30.73 -27.70 10.28
C LEU A 80 -30.91 -26.71 9.12
N VAL A 81 -30.44 -27.10 7.94
CA VAL A 81 -30.43 -26.23 6.76
C VAL A 81 -31.83 -26.27 6.15
N ILE A 82 -32.65 -25.28 6.47
CA ILE A 82 -33.95 -25.07 5.81
C ILE A 82 -33.66 -24.53 4.41
N GLN A 83 -34.01 -25.29 3.38
CA GLN A 83 -33.69 -24.96 1.98
C GLN A 83 -34.32 -23.61 1.55
N ALA A 84 -35.50 -23.27 2.07
CA ALA A 84 -36.13 -21.99 1.82
C ALA A 84 -35.29 -20.81 2.36
N ASP A 85 -34.77 -20.92 3.58
CA ASP A 85 -33.92 -19.87 4.20
C ASP A 85 -32.56 -19.74 3.49
N VAL A 86 -32.05 -20.83 2.91
CA VAL A 86 -30.85 -20.78 2.06
C VAL A 86 -31.18 -20.04 0.76
N MET A 87 -32.24 -20.43 0.04
CA MET A 87 -32.66 -19.76 -1.19
C MET A 87 -32.95 -18.27 -0.95
N GLN A 88 -33.61 -17.92 0.15
CA GLN A 88 -33.89 -16.53 0.51
C GLN A 88 -32.59 -15.76 0.76
N ARG A 89 -31.63 -16.33 1.50
CA ARG A 89 -30.33 -15.68 1.72
C ARG A 89 -29.51 -15.54 0.44
N GLU A 90 -29.55 -16.52 -0.45
CA GLU A 90 -28.88 -16.45 -1.75
C GLU A 90 -29.50 -15.39 -2.66
N LEU A 91 -30.84 -15.33 -2.70
CA LEU A 91 -31.58 -14.29 -3.41
C LEU A 91 -31.25 -12.90 -2.87
N GLU A 92 -31.32 -12.71 -1.55
CA GLU A 92 -30.94 -11.46 -0.91
C GLU A 92 -29.49 -11.09 -1.20
N SER A 93 -28.57 -12.06 -1.19
CA SER A 93 -27.16 -11.83 -1.50
C SER A 93 -26.96 -11.42 -2.96
N CYS A 94 -27.72 -12.02 -3.89
CA CYS A 94 -27.72 -11.65 -5.31
C CYS A 94 -28.32 -10.26 -5.57
N LEU A 95 -29.29 -9.84 -4.75
CA LEU A 95 -29.94 -8.53 -4.83
C LEU A 95 -29.13 -7.43 -4.13
N ARG A 96 -28.28 -7.78 -3.16
CA ARG A 96 -27.39 -6.82 -2.48
C ARG A 96 -26.32 -6.34 -3.44
N ARG A 97 -26.10 -5.01 -3.44
CA ARG A 97 -24.98 -4.40 -4.16
C ARG A 97 -23.70 -4.69 -3.37
N GLU A 98 -22.82 -5.52 -3.94
CA GLU A 98 -21.50 -5.80 -3.37
C GLU A 98 -20.64 -4.54 -3.31
N TYR A 99 -20.81 -3.65 -4.29
CA TYR A 99 -20.12 -2.37 -4.39
C TYR A 99 -21.03 -1.24 -3.88
N THR A 100 -20.64 -0.63 -2.75
CA THR A 100 -21.27 0.55 -2.18
C THR A 100 -20.20 1.62 -1.93
N PRO A 101 -20.54 2.90 -1.81
CA PRO A 101 -19.55 3.95 -1.50
C PRO A 101 -18.81 3.72 -0.18
N GLU A 102 -19.43 3.01 0.76
CA GLU A 102 -18.82 2.65 2.04
C GLU A 102 -17.86 1.45 1.93
N ASN A 103 -18.23 0.42 1.16
CA ASN A 103 -17.45 -0.81 1.03
C ASN A 103 -16.31 -0.70 0.02
N LEU A 104 -16.47 0.14 -1.00
CA LEU A 104 -15.52 0.24 -2.09
C LEU A 104 -14.10 0.63 -1.65
N PRO A 105 -13.88 1.63 -0.77
CA PRO A 105 -12.54 1.94 -0.26
C PRO A 105 -11.90 0.75 0.47
N LEU A 106 -12.69 -0.08 1.16
CA LEU A 106 -12.20 -1.28 1.86
C LEU A 106 -11.82 -2.40 0.88
N LEU A 107 -12.60 -2.59 -0.19
CA LEU A 107 -12.29 -3.53 -1.26
C LEU A 107 -11.00 -3.15 -2.00
N LEU A 108 -10.83 -1.86 -2.30
CA LEU A 108 -9.61 -1.35 -2.90
C LEU A 108 -8.40 -1.49 -1.96
N LEU A 109 -8.58 -1.19 -0.68
CA LEU A 109 -7.54 -1.42 0.33
C LEU A 109 -7.12 -2.89 0.35
N GLN A 110 -8.09 -3.82 0.38
CA GLN A 110 -7.82 -5.25 0.33
C GLN A 110 -7.02 -5.60 -0.94
N TYR A 111 -7.49 -5.16 -2.11
CA TYR A 111 -6.80 -5.38 -3.39
C TYR A 111 -5.34 -4.91 -3.35
N TYR A 112 -5.06 -3.70 -2.88
CA TYR A 112 -3.69 -3.19 -2.84
C TYR A 112 -2.84 -3.91 -1.79
N THR A 113 -3.39 -4.28 -0.63
CA THR A 113 -2.66 -5.08 0.37
C THR A 113 -2.27 -6.45 -0.17
N GLU A 114 -3.17 -7.13 -0.88
CA GLU A 114 -2.87 -8.38 -1.56
C GLU A 114 -1.83 -8.16 -2.67
N ARG A 115 -1.98 -7.10 -3.48
CA ARG A 115 -1.04 -6.74 -4.54
C ARG A 115 0.38 -6.48 -4.02
N ILE A 116 0.53 -5.80 -2.87
CA ILE A 116 1.81 -5.58 -2.20
C ILE A 116 2.48 -6.92 -1.89
N THR A 117 1.74 -7.86 -1.29
CA THR A 117 2.29 -9.20 -0.99
C THR A 117 2.70 -9.95 -2.25
N GLN A 118 1.88 -9.90 -3.31
CA GLN A 118 2.17 -10.54 -4.59
C GLN A 118 3.43 -9.95 -5.24
N LEU A 119 3.59 -8.62 -5.23
CA LEU A 119 4.75 -7.93 -5.81
C LEU A 119 6.03 -8.22 -5.01
N ALA A 120 5.95 -8.24 -3.68
CA ALA A 120 7.07 -8.63 -2.82
C ALA A 120 7.53 -10.06 -3.10
N LEU A 121 6.59 -11.01 -3.17
CA LEU A 121 6.86 -12.40 -3.53
C LEU A 121 7.43 -12.52 -4.95
N SER A 122 6.85 -11.82 -5.91
CA SER A 122 7.33 -11.80 -7.30
C SER A 122 8.79 -11.33 -7.39
N LYS A 123 9.12 -10.19 -6.77
CA LYS A 123 10.50 -9.69 -6.69
C LYS A 123 11.43 -10.74 -6.10
N TYR A 124 11.04 -11.34 -4.98
CA TYR A 124 11.84 -12.36 -4.30
C TYR A 124 12.08 -13.58 -5.19
N LEU A 125 11.05 -14.07 -5.89
CA LEU A 125 11.18 -15.18 -6.84
C LEU A 125 12.10 -14.82 -8.02
N HIS A 126 12.01 -13.60 -8.55
CA HIS A 126 12.93 -13.11 -9.58
C HIS A 126 14.38 -13.06 -9.06
N MET A 127 14.61 -12.57 -7.85
CA MET A 127 15.93 -12.57 -7.21
C MET A 127 16.48 -13.98 -7.00
N LEU A 128 15.67 -14.93 -6.52
CA LEU A 128 16.08 -16.32 -6.35
C LEU A 128 16.44 -16.98 -7.68
N ARG A 129 15.62 -16.79 -8.71
CA ARG A 129 15.90 -17.29 -10.06
C ARG A 129 17.21 -16.72 -10.58
N TRP A 130 17.40 -15.40 -10.47
CA TRP A 130 18.65 -14.74 -10.85
C TRP A 130 19.85 -15.36 -10.11
N LYS A 131 19.79 -15.44 -8.77
CA LYS A 131 20.85 -16.05 -7.94
C LYS A 131 21.20 -17.49 -8.34
N ARG A 132 20.21 -18.31 -8.74
CA ARG A 132 20.42 -19.70 -9.17
C ARG A 132 21.13 -19.80 -10.52
N PHE A 133 20.81 -18.90 -11.46
CA PHE A 133 21.33 -18.95 -12.83
C PHE A 133 22.52 -18.01 -13.08
N CYS A 134 22.91 -17.19 -12.11
CA CYS A 134 24.07 -16.31 -12.16
C CYS A 134 25.40 -17.07 -12.13
N GLN A 135 25.67 -17.81 -13.21
CA GLN A 135 26.99 -18.29 -13.56
C GLN A 135 27.65 -17.29 -14.53
N HIS A 136 28.98 -17.32 -14.67
CA HIS A 136 29.79 -16.45 -15.56
C HIS A 136 29.58 -16.74 -17.06
N SER A 137 28.33 -16.98 -17.48
CA SER A 137 27.97 -17.14 -18.89
C SER A 137 27.79 -15.77 -19.53
N LYS A 138 28.39 -15.59 -20.71
CA LYS A 138 28.22 -14.40 -21.56
C LYS A 138 26.74 -14.09 -21.87
N ILE A 139 25.88 -15.11 -21.87
CA ILE A 139 24.42 -14.95 -22.04
C ILE A 139 23.80 -14.28 -20.81
N MET A 140 24.27 -14.62 -19.60
CA MET A 140 23.73 -14.06 -18.37
C MET A 140 24.08 -12.58 -18.21
N GLU A 141 25.27 -12.17 -18.65
CA GLU A 141 25.66 -10.76 -18.71
C GLU A 141 24.76 -9.96 -19.67
N GLN A 142 24.39 -10.53 -20.81
CA GLN A 142 23.45 -9.91 -21.76
C GLN A 142 22.02 -9.80 -21.21
N LEU A 143 21.59 -10.74 -20.36
CA LEU A 143 20.26 -10.74 -19.76
C LEU A 143 20.15 -9.85 -18.51
N TYR A 144 21.27 -9.44 -17.91
CA TYR A 144 21.26 -8.61 -16.70
C TYR A 144 20.49 -7.29 -16.81
N PRO A 145 20.61 -6.51 -17.91
CA PRO A 145 19.81 -5.30 -18.09
C PRO A 145 18.31 -5.58 -18.08
N LEU A 146 17.87 -6.70 -18.68
CA LEU A 146 16.46 -7.09 -18.73
C LEU A 146 15.95 -7.46 -17.33
N TYR A 147 16.74 -8.23 -16.57
CA TYR A 147 16.44 -8.53 -15.18
C TYR A 147 16.32 -7.26 -14.33
N LYS A 148 17.29 -6.34 -14.45
CA LYS A 148 17.29 -5.08 -13.70
C LYS A 148 16.05 -4.24 -14.04
N LYS A 149 15.69 -4.16 -15.33
CA LYS A 149 14.46 -3.48 -15.78
C LYS A 149 13.21 -4.11 -15.19
N GLN A 150 13.11 -5.43 -15.19
CA GLN A 150 11.96 -6.15 -14.62
C GLN A 150 11.83 -5.90 -13.11
N VAL A 151 12.93 -5.99 -12.36
CA VAL A 151 12.92 -5.74 -10.90
C VAL A 151 12.58 -4.28 -10.60
N ALA A 152 13.10 -3.34 -11.40
CA ALA A 152 12.76 -1.92 -11.26
C ALA A 152 11.26 -1.67 -11.47
N TYR A 153 10.66 -2.28 -12.50
CA TYR A 153 9.23 -2.19 -12.74
C TYR A 153 8.41 -2.76 -11.57
N ILE A 154 8.78 -3.94 -11.05
CA ILE A 154 8.11 -4.53 -9.87
C ILE A 154 8.20 -3.60 -8.66
N MET A 155 9.36 -2.97 -8.45
CA MET A 155 9.56 -2.03 -7.34
C MET A 155 8.73 -0.75 -7.50
N GLN A 156 8.58 -0.24 -8.72
CA GLN A 156 7.75 0.93 -9.02
C GLN A 156 6.27 0.62 -8.72
N GLU A 157 5.76 -0.50 -9.20
CA GLU A 157 4.39 -0.98 -8.92
C GLU A 157 4.19 -1.21 -7.41
N TYR A 158 5.22 -1.72 -6.73
CA TYR A 158 5.17 -1.94 -5.28
C TYR A 158 5.07 -0.64 -4.50
N SER A 159 5.85 0.39 -4.88
CA SER A 159 5.77 1.71 -4.26
C SER A 159 4.41 2.38 -4.50
N ASP A 160 3.86 2.26 -5.71
CA ASP A 160 2.52 2.80 -6.02
C ASP A 160 1.43 2.11 -5.19
N ALA A 161 1.46 0.77 -5.14
CA ALA A 161 0.51 0.00 -4.34
C ALA A 161 0.61 0.34 -2.84
N LEU A 162 1.81 0.57 -2.30
CA LEU A 162 2.01 1.02 -0.93
C LEU A 162 1.39 2.39 -0.67
N GLN A 163 1.64 3.37 -1.53
CA GLN A 163 1.09 4.72 -1.38
C GLN A 163 -0.44 4.71 -1.42
N ARG A 164 -1.03 3.93 -2.33
CA ARG A 164 -2.48 3.79 -2.45
C ARG A 164 -3.07 3.07 -1.24
N ALA A 165 -2.46 1.97 -0.78
CA ALA A 165 -2.90 1.26 0.42
C ALA A 165 -2.81 2.13 1.68
N GLU A 166 -1.75 2.94 1.80
CA GLU A 166 -1.58 3.87 2.91
C GLU A 166 -2.70 4.91 2.95
N ARG A 167 -2.98 5.57 1.82
CA ARG A 167 -4.11 6.50 1.70
C ARG A 167 -5.44 5.82 2.06
N LEU A 168 -5.71 4.62 1.51
CA LEU A 168 -6.97 3.91 1.71
C LEU A 168 -7.10 3.30 3.13
N SER A 169 -6.01 3.17 3.88
CA SER A 169 -6.05 2.63 5.26
C SER A 169 -6.94 3.44 6.21
N VAL A 170 -7.16 4.71 5.91
CA VAL A 170 -8.11 5.59 6.61
C VAL A 170 -9.54 5.02 6.54
N ALA A 171 -9.92 4.33 5.47
CA ALA A 171 -11.23 3.69 5.34
C ALA A 171 -11.46 2.62 6.40
N GLN A 172 -10.42 1.84 6.72
CA GLN A 172 -10.50 0.81 7.75
C GLN A 172 -10.71 1.44 9.14
N GLU A 173 -10.01 2.54 9.42
CA GLU A 173 -10.20 3.27 10.68
C GLU A 173 -11.60 3.84 10.78
N ASN A 174 -12.07 4.51 9.74
CA ASN A 174 -13.40 5.07 9.69
C ASN A 174 -14.48 4.01 9.86
N PHE A 175 -14.33 2.87 9.20
CA PHE A 175 -15.23 1.72 9.34
C PHE A 175 -15.28 1.22 10.79
N LEU A 176 -14.12 1.03 11.43
CA LEU A 176 -14.06 0.61 12.83
C LEU A 176 -14.65 1.67 13.78
N MET A 177 -14.48 2.94 13.43
CA MET A 177 -14.91 4.07 14.25
C MET A 177 -16.36 4.50 13.99
N GLY A 178 -17.03 3.95 12.98
CA GLY A 178 -18.37 4.37 12.54
C GLY A 178 -18.38 5.79 11.93
N LYS A 179 -17.27 6.21 11.33
CA LYS A 179 -17.11 7.52 10.68
C LYS A 179 -17.28 7.38 9.16
N ASN A 180 -17.71 8.46 8.53
CA ASN A 180 -17.81 8.51 7.07
C ASN A 180 -16.44 8.74 6.43
N ASN A 181 -16.25 8.18 5.23
CA ASN A 181 -15.05 8.42 4.43
C ASN A 181 -15.08 9.79 3.76
N PRO A 182 -13.93 10.47 3.60
CA PRO A 182 -13.87 11.68 2.81
C PRO A 182 -14.20 11.37 1.34
N PRO A 183 -14.89 12.28 0.62
CA PRO A 183 -15.36 12.02 -0.75
C PRO A 183 -14.20 11.79 -1.74
N ASN A 184 -13.04 12.43 -1.49
CA ASN A 184 -11.84 12.31 -2.33
C ASN A 184 -10.93 11.15 -1.89
N LEU A 185 -11.40 10.24 -1.03
CA LEU A 185 -10.57 9.16 -0.53
C LEU A 185 -10.17 8.19 -1.63
N VAL A 186 -11.03 7.96 -2.62
CA VAL A 186 -10.79 7.05 -3.76
C VAL A 186 -10.59 7.89 -5.01
N THR A 187 -9.54 7.62 -5.78
CA THR A 187 -9.26 8.34 -7.03
C THR A 187 -9.78 7.56 -8.24
N GLN A 188 -10.03 8.27 -9.34
CA GLN A 188 -10.44 7.63 -10.60
C GLN A 188 -9.43 6.56 -11.06
N GLU A 189 -8.13 6.82 -10.85
CA GLU A 189 -7.09 5.84 -11.18
C GLU A 189 -7.25 4.52 -10.43
N ASP A 190 -7.60 4.56 -9.14
CA ASP A 190 -7.82 3.34 -8.35
C ASP A 190 -8.90 2.46 -8.99
N LEU A 191 -9.97 3.10 -9.46
CA LEU A 191 -11.07 2.44 -10.13
C LEU A 191 -10.63 1.87 -11.47
N THR A 192 -9.83 2.61 -12.25
CA THR A 192 -9.33 2.09 -13.54
C THR A 192 -8.40 0.89 -13.36
N ILE A 193 -7.56 0.89 -12.33
CA ILE A 193 -6.67 -0.23 -12.04
C ILE A 193 -7.47 -1.44 -11.59
N TYR A 194 -8.40 -1.24 -10.66
CA TYR A 194 -9.22 -2.31 -10.12
C TYR A 194 -10.19 -2.90 -11.16
N THR A 195 -10.80 -2.07 -12.02
CA THR A 195 -11.63 -2.54 -13.13
C THR A 195 -10.85 -3.34 -14.16
N LYS A 196 -9.64 -2.88 -14.55
CA LYS A 196 -8.75 -3.67 -15.42
C LYS A 196 -8.45 -5.02 -14.79
N TRP A 197 -8.19 -5.07 -13.49
CA TRP A 197 -7.99 -6.33 -12.79
C TRP A 197 -9.25 -7.22 -12.81
N LEU A 198 -10.43 -6.68 -12.51
CA LEU A 198 -11.71 -7.40 -12.56
C LEU A 198 -11.98 -7.98 -13.96
N VAL A 199 -11.71 -7.22 -15.02
CA VAL A 199 -11.82 -7.67 -16.41
C VAL A 199 -10.92 -8.87 -16.68
N CYS A 200 -9.65 -8.77 -16.26
CA CYS A 200 -8.67 -9.83 -16.47
C CYS A 200 -8.93 -11.08 -15.62
N HIS A 201 -9.48 -10.94 -14.40
CA HIS A 201 -9.63 -12.06 -13.46
C HIS A 201 -11.01 -12.73 -13.49
N LEU A 202 -12.09 -11.96 -13.66
CA LEU A 202 -13.44 -12.51 -13.57
C LEU A 202 -14.00 -12.95 -14.92
N HIS A 203 -13.43 -12.49 -16.04
CA HIS A 203 -13.94 -12.71 -17.39
C HIS A 203 -15.46 -12.47 -17.57
N SER A 204 -16.08 -11.69 -16.65
CA SER A 204 -17.54 -11.54 -16.54
C SER A 204 -17.93 -10.07 -16.62
N PHE A 205 -18.56 -9.70 -17.75
CA PHE A 205 -19.07 -8.35 -18.00
C PHE A 205 -20.19 -7.93 -17.05
N LYS A 206 -20.96 -8.87 -16.47
CA LYS A 206 -22.04 -8.55 -15.52
C LYS A 206 -21.50 -7.99 -14.20
N THR A 207 -20.36 -8.50 -13.72
CA THR A 207 -19.74 -8.00 -12.48
C THR A 207 -19.09 -6.64 -12.71
N ILE A 208 -18.46 -6.44 -13.87
CA ILE A 208 -17.88 -5.15 -14.27
C ILE A 208 -18.96 -4.08 -14.44
N HIS A 209 -20.09 -4.42 -15.09
CA HIS A 209 -21.18 -3.46 -15.29
C HIS A 209 -21.82 -3.03 -13.97
N ARG A 210 -22.02 -3.97 -13.03
CA ARG A 210 -22.49 -3.64 -11.67
C ARG A 210 -21.53 -2.73 -10.91
N PHE A 211 -20.23 -2.95 -11.07
CA PHE A 211 -19.20 -2.06 -10.52
C PHE A 211 -19.31 -0.64 -11.10
N LEU A 212 -19.40 -0.53 -12.43
CA LEU A 212 -19.48 0.78 -13.11
C LEU A 212 -20.75 1.57 -12.79
N GLN A 213 -21.91 0.91 -12.67
CA GLN A 213 -23.18 1.57 -12.34
C GLN A 213 -23.17 2.27 -10.97
N VAL A 214 -22.36 1.82 -10.02
CA VAL A 214 -22.24 2.43 -8.69
C VAL A 214 -21.45 3.76 -8.75
N HIS A 215 -20.74 4.00 -9.86
CA HIS A 215 -19.90 5.18 -10.05
C HIS A 215 -20.58 6.30 -10.86
N GLU A 216 -21.64 5.99 -11.61
CA GLU A 216 -22.40 6.97 -12.39
C GLU A 216 -23.45 7.75 -11.56
N THR A 217 -23.59 7.43 -10.27
CA THR A 217 -24.51 8.08 -9.32
C THR A 217 -23.78 8.87 -8.24
#